data_AF-A0A1E7ENC1-F1
#
_entry.id   AF-A0A1E7ENC1-F1
#
_cell.length_a   1.000
_cell.length_b   1.000
_cell.length_c   1.000
_cell.angle_alpha   90.00
_cell.angle_beta   90.00
_cell.angle_gamma   90.00
#
_symmetry.space_group_name_H-M   'P 1'
#
loop_
_entity.id
_entity.type
_entity.pdbx_description
1 polymer ?
#
loop_
_entity_poly.entity_id
_entity_poly.type
_entity_poly.pdbx_seq_one_letter_code
_entity_poly.pdbx_strand_id
1 'polypeptide(L)'
;MSKSKAEDDNDDKQLLNVFLDLSMALNAMTDRRLEDARNTLEQLLNAGEIKKLDALIGNSARKSKLDVAFFQVLQMNLRDASVEAQQAEVEADAVEAKAEAAEVEGENNKEGATTSANRYQILQHIYTRCQEEVEKTINPGTALLNKLLRTDVDSIRTNQLNHYLLPPPSTIKSPDGKEITLSANSNKKSLVSHTDFCDAIGIGIKQIRSVEKSGATNVNAEIAANLVESIRKVAIEARFVIGEHYGGNSTEVIQFEESLEPVFRPTTPDSPYIQGE
;
A
#
# COMPACT_ATOMS: atom_id res chain seq x y z
N MET A 1 -24.26 38.94 -41.20
CA MET A 1 -23.93 37.59 -40.69
C MET A 1 -22.43 37.36 -40.43
N SER A 2 -21.52 38.34 -40.55
CA SER A 2 -20.07 38.12 -40.32
C SER A 2 -19.53 38.56 -38.95
N LYS A 3 -20.36 39.08 -38.03
CA LYS A 3 -19.88 39.51 -36.70
C LYS A 3 -19.83 38.38 -35.67
N SER A 4 -20.75 37.41 -35.69
CA SER A 4 -20.77 36.34 -34.66
C SER A 4 -19.66 35.30 -34.83
N LYS A 5 -19.12 35.13 -36.04
CA LYS A 5 -18.06 34.13 -36.30
C LYS A 5 -16.66 34.60 -35.84
N ALA A 6 -16.45 35.91 -35.70
CA ALA A 6 -15.17 36.47 -35.27
C ALA A 6 -15.04 36.58 -33.74
N GLU A 7 -16.17 36.64 -33.02
CA GLU A 7 -16.20 36.59 -31.55
C GLU A 7 -15.99 35.16 -31.04
N ASP A 8 -16.63 34.16 -31.66
CA ASP A 8 -16.44 32.72 -31.34
C ASP A 8 -14.97 32.27 -31.49
N ASP A 9 -14.31 32.66 -32.60
CA ASP A 9 -12.91 32.31 -32.88
C ASP A 9 -11.91 32.96 -31.89
N ASN A 10 -12.31 34.05 -31.22
CA ASN A 10 -11.46 34.75 -30.25
C ASN A 10 -11.58 34.13 -28.86
N ASP A 11 -12.80 33.76 -28.46
CA ASP A 11 -13.06 33.07 -27.19
C ASP A 11 -12.45 31.66 -27.20
N ASP A 12 -12.53 30.93 -28.32
CA ASP A 12 -11.85 29.64 -28.49
C ASP A 12 -10.33 29.75 -28.37
N LYS A 13 -9.72 30.80 -28.92
CA LYS A 13 -8.27 31.06 -28.78
C LYS A 13 -7.88 31.43 -27.35
N GLN A 14 -8.72 32.17 -26.64
CA GLN A 14 -8.50 32.48 -25.22
C GLN A 14 -8.60 31.22 -24.36
N LEU A 15 -9.58 30.36 -24.61
CA LEU A 15 -9.70 29.06 -23.94
C LEU A 15 -8.50 28.14 -24.21
N LEU A 16 -8.03 28.09 -25.47
CA LEU A 16 -6.83 27.33 -25.84
C LEU A 16 -5.57 27.85 -25.13
N ASN A 17 -5.40 29.18 -25.02
CA ASN A 17 -4.27 29.76 -24.30
C ASN A 17 -4.36 29.48 -22.79
N VAL A 18 -5.54 29.58 -22.19
CA VAL A 18 -5.75 29.23 -20.77
C VAL A 18 -5.48 27.74 -20.53
N PHE A 19 -5.89 26.86 -21.44
CA PHE A 19 -5.60 25.43 -21.34
C PHE A 19 -4.11 25.14 -21.49
N LEU A 20 -3.42 25.84 -22.41
CA LEU A 20 -1.98 25.73 -22.58
C LEU A 20 -1.24 26.18 -21.31
N ASP A 21 -1.58 27.34 -20.77
CA ASP A 21 -0.99 27.89 -19.54
C ASP A 21 -1.26 26.96 -18.35
N LEU A 22 -2.48 26.42 -18.23
CA LEU A 22 -2.82 25.44 -17.21
C LEU A 22 -2.01 24.15 -17.38
N SER A 23 -1.87 23.63 -18.61
CA SER A 23 -1.08 22.43 -18.88
C SER A 23 0.40 22.64 -18.53
N MET A 24 0.96 23.81 -18.86
CA MET A 24 2.34 24.16 -18.52
C MET A 24 2.53 24.29 -17.00
N ALA A 25 1.58 24.92 -16.30
CA ALA A 25 1.61 25.05 -14.86
C ALA A 25 1.48 23.68 -14.16
N LEU A 26 0.62 22.80 -14.65
CA LEU A 26 0.46 21.43 -14.14
C LEU A 26 1.72 20.59 -14.36
N ASN A 27 2.35 20.70 -15.53
CA ASN A 27 3.61 20.03 -15.83
C ASN A 27 4.72 20.54 -14.92
N ALA A 28 4.89 21.85 -14.79
CA ALA A 28 5.89 22.45 -13.90
C ALA A 28 5.68 22.05 -12.42
N MET A 29 4.42 21.97 -11.97
CA MET A 29 4.09 21.48 -10.63
C MET A 29 4.45 20.01 -10.46
N THR A 30 4.19 19.18 -11.47
CA THR A 30 4.50 17.75 -11.46
C THR A 30 6.01 17.52 -11.44
N ASP A 31 6.76 18.23 -12.27
CA ASP A 31 8.22 18.17 -12.32
C ASP A 31 8.84 18.55 -10.98
N ARG A 32 8.36 19.64 -10.36
CA ARG A 32 8.81 20.07 -9.04
C ARG A 32 8.54 19.02 -7.96
N ARG A 33 7.37 18.37 -7.99
CA ARG A 33 7.04 17.29 -7.04
C ARG A 33 7.94 16.07 -7.24
N LEU A 34 8.25 15.71 -8.48
CA LEU A 34 9.18 14.62 -8.79
C LEU A 34 10.61 14.94 -8.36
N GLU A 35 11.04 16.19 -8.50
CA GLU A 35 12.34 16.66 -8.01
C GLU A 35 12.42 16.61 -6.48
N ASP A 36 11.41 17.14 -5.78
CA ASP A 36 11.32 17.08 -4.32
C ASP A 36 11.27 15.63 -3.80
N ALA A 37 10.58 14.74 -4.51
CA ALA A 37 10.54 13.31 -4.25
C ALA A 37 11.93 12.66 -4.37
N ARG A 38 12.68 12.94 -5.45
CA ARG A 38 14.05 12.45 -5.65
C ARG A 38 14.99 12.93 -4.55
N ASN A 39 14.94 14.23 -4.24
CA ASN A 39 15.75 14.83 -3.17
C ASN A 39 15.43 14.20 -1.81
N THR A 40 14.16 13.89 -1.54
CA THR A 40 13.74 13.22 -0.30
C THR A 40 14.27 11.78 -0.25
N LEU A 41 14.20 11.03 -1.35
CA LEU A 41 14.73 9.66 -1.42
C LEU A 41 16.25 9.63 -1.24
N GLU A 42 16.97 10.56 -1.88
CA GLU A 42 18.42 10.71 -1.73
C GLU A 42 18.82 10.99 -0.28
N GLN A 43 18.09 11.87 0.42
CA GLN A 43 18.32 12.12 1.84
C GLN A 43 18.11 10.88 2.71
N LEU A 44 17.13 10.02 2.37
CA LEU A 44 16.87 8.78 3.09
C LEU A 44 17.97 7.73 2.84
N LEU A 45 18.46 7.63 1.61
CA LEU A 45 19.55 6.72 1.25
C LEU A 45 20.89 7.15 1.90
N ASN A 46 21.14 8.45 1.97
CA ASN A 46 22.35 9.02 2.55
C ASN A 46 22.36 9.05 4.10
N ALA A 47 21.27 8.61 4.76
CA ALA A 47 21.16 8.63 6.21
C ALA A 47 22.19 7.70 6.91
N GLY A 48 22.66 6.66 6.21
CA GLY A 48 23.73 5.73 6.64
C GLY A 48 23.39 4.79 7.81
N GLU A 49 22.51 5.21 8.72
CA GLU A 49 22.07 4.44 9.89
C GLU A 49 20.55 4.26 9.89
N ILE A 50 20.08 3.02 10.13
CA ILE A 50 18.65 2.68 10.14
C ILE A 50 17.84 3.55 11.11
N LYS A 51 18.39 3.86 12.30
CA LYS A 51 17.71 4.71 13.29
C LYS A 51 17.53 6.15 12.79
N LYS A 52 18.52 6.71 12.09
CA LYS A 52 18.44 8.05 11.51
C LYS A 52 17.46 8.06 10.33
N LEU A 53 17.49 7.01 9.52
CA LEU A 53 16.55 6.78 8.43
C LEU A 53 15.10 6.76 8.94
N ASP A 54 14.78 5.98 9.97
CA ASP A 54 13.42 5.93 10.53
C ASP A 54 12.97 7.30 11.07
N ALA A 55 13.87 8.04 11.72
CA ALA A 55 13.58 9.39 12.21
C ALA A 55 13.31 10.38 11.06
N LEU A 56 14.07 10.27 9.96
CA LEU A 56 13.87 11.08 8.76
C LEU A 56 12.55 10.73 8.06
N ILE A 57 12.20 9.45 7.94
CA ILE A 57 10.91 9.01 7.40
C ILE A 57 9.76 9.64 8.20
N GLY A 58 9.79 9.53 9.53
CA GLY A 58 8.76 10.13 10.39
C GLY A 58 8.68 11.66 10.26
N ASN A 59 9.82 12.34 10.03
CA ASN A 59 9.83 13.79 9.78
C ASN A 59 9.24 14.14 8.41
N SER A 60 9.60 13.41 7.36
CA SER A 60 9.09 13.58 6.00
C SER A 60 7.58 13.30 5.93
N ALA A 61 7.09 12.31 6.67
CA ALA A 61 5.67 12.03 6.83
C ALA A 61 4.91 13.23 7.42
N ARG A 62 5.40 13.77 8.54
CA ARG A 62 4.81 14.97 9.20
C ARG A 62 4.83 16.22 8.33
N LYS A 63 5.76 16.31 7.38
CA LYS A 63 5.86 17.42 6.42
C LYS A 63 5.10 17.17 5.11
N SER A 64 4.30 16.10 5.04
CA SER A 64 3.54 15.71 3.83
C SER A 64 4.41 15.52 2.58
N LYS A 65 5.68 15.13 2.77
CA LYS A 65 6.61 14.84 1.68
C LYS A 65 6.52 13.41 1.13
N LEU A 66 5.83 12.52 1.85
CA LEU A 66 5.57 11.13 1.43
C LEU A 66 4.29 11.07 0.60
N ASP A 67 4.32 11.69 -0.59
CA ASP A 67 3.19 11.77 -1.49
C ASP A 67 3.25 10.73 -2.63
N VAL A 68 2.25 10.74 -3.52
CA VAL A 68 2.19 9.81 -4.67
C VAL A 68 3.45 9.88 -5.53
N ALA A 69 3.99 11.09 -5.75
CA ALA A 69 5.19 11.29 -6.55
C ALA A 69 6.42 10.64 -5.88
N PHE A 70 6.55 10.76 -4.55
CA PHE A 70 7.58 10.06 -3.79
C PHE A 70 7.50 8.54 -3.93
N PHE A 71 6.32 7.95 -3.76
CA PHE A 71 6.16 6.49 -3.89
C PHE A 71 6.40 6.00 -5.32
N GLN A 72 6.07 6.78 -6.35
CA GLN A 72 6.39 6.44 -7.74
C GLN A 72 7.90 6.39 -7.98
N VAL A 73 8.64 7.41 -7.52
CA VAL A 73 10.11 7.45 -7.62
C VAL A 73 10.74 6.29 -6.83
N LEU A 74 10.24 6.01 -5.63
CA LEU A 74 10.71 4.91 -4.79
C LEU A 74 10.47 3.54 -5.44
N GLN A 75 9.28 3.30 -5.99
CA GLN A 75 8.97 2.03 -6.67
C GLN A 75 9.83 1.82 -7.93
N MET A 76 10.12 2.87 -8.69
CA MET A 76 11.03 2.79 -9.84
C MET A 76 12.43 2.35 -9.38
N ASN A 77 12.97 3.01 -8.35
CA ASN A 77 14.28 2.65 -7.78
C ASN A 77 14.29 1.24 -7.16
N LEU A 78 13.18 0.80 -6.56
CA LEU A 78 13.05 -0.54 -6.01
C LEU A 78 13.12 -1.61 -7.12
N ARG A 79 12.45 -1.38 -8.26
CA ARG A 79 12.51 -2.27 -9.43
C ARG A 79 13.92 -2.32 -10.00
N ASP A 80 14.55 -1.16 -10.19
CA ASP A 80 15.92 -1.09 -10.70
C ASP A 80 16.89 -1.85 -9.78
N ALA A 81 16.81 -1.61 -8.47
CA ALA A 81 17.63 -2.31 -7.48
C ALA A 81 17.33 -3.82 -7.40
N SER A 82 16.09 -4.25 -7.67
CA SER A 82 15.74 -5.67 -7.72
C SER A 82 16.39 -6.39 -8.91
N VAL A 83 16.43 -5.74 -10.07
CA VAL A 83 17.10 -6.26 -11.27
C VAL A 83 18.61 -6.32 -11.07
N GLU A 84 19.20 -5.26 -10.51
CA GLU A 84 20.62 -5.22 -10.13
C GLU A 84 20.98 -6.36 -9.16
N ALA A 85 20.14 -6.59 -8.13
CA ALA A 85 20.36 -7.66 -7.16
C ALA A 85 20.30 -9.06 -7.81
N GLN A 86 19.32 -9.31 -8.67
CA GLN A 86 19.20 -10.58 -9.39
C GLN A 86 20.36 -10.81 -10.36
N GLN A 87 20.82 -9.77 -11.05
CA GLN A 87 22.00 -9.85 -11.93
C GLN A 87 23.27 -10.15 -11.13
N ALA A 88 23.46 -9.49 -9.98
CA ALA A 88 24.60 -9.73 -9.11
C ALA A 88 24.62 -11.15 -8.54
N GLU A 89 23.47 -11.74 -8.22
CA GLU A 89 23.36 -13.14 -7.79
C GLU A 89 23.75 -14.10 -8.93
N VAL A 90 23.25 -13.88 -10.15
CA VAL A 90 23.61 -14.71 -11.32
C VAL A 90 25.11 -14.59 -11.67
N GLU A 91 25.69 -13.40 -11.53
CA GLU A 91 27.13 -13.20 -11.74
C GLU A 91 27.97 -13.85 -10.64
N ALA A 92 27.54 -13.79 -9.37
CA ALA A 92 28.20 -14.47 -8.26
C ALA A 92 28.19 -16.00 -8.46
N ASP A 93 27.05 -16.58 -8.82
CA ASP A 93 26.92 -18.02 -9.11
C ASP A 93 27.79 -18.45 -10.31
N ALA A 94 27.91 -17.60 -11.33
CA ALA A 94 28.76 -17.86 -12.50
C ALA A 94 30.27 -17.73 -12.18
N VAL A 95 30.64 -16.90 -11.21
CA VAL A 95 32.02 -16.78 -10.71
C VAL A 95 32.37 -17.95 -9.79
N GLU A 96 31.44 -18.39 -8.94
CA GLU A 96 31.60 -19.56 -8.07
C GLU A 96 31.73 -20.84 -8.91
N ALA A 97 30.90 -21.02 -9.94
CA ALA A 97 31.02 -22.13 -10.89
C ALA A 97 32.33 -22.12 -11.70
N LYS A 98 32.95 -20.95 -11.92
CA LYS A 98 34.28 -20.83 -12.55
C LYS A 98 35.43 -21.03 -11.55
N ALA A 99 35.23 -20.70 -10.28
CA ALA A 99 36.18 -20.91 -9.21
C ALA A 99 36.26 -22.40 -8.82
N GLU A 100 35.14 -23.12 -8.80
CA GLU A 100 35.11 -24.59 -8.60
C GLU A 100 35.78 -25.36 -9.75
N ALA A 101 35.87 -24.79 -10.95
CA ALA A 101 36.65 -25.34 -12.07
C ALA A 101 38.16 -25.05 -11.97
N ALA A 102 38.58 -24.24 -11.00
CA ALA A 102 39.94 -23.73 -10.85
C ALA A 102 40.46 -23.88 -9.41
N GLU A 103 40.30 -25.04 -8.79
CA GLU A 103 41.07 -25.39 -7.59
C GLU A 103 42.36 -26.14 -7.96
N VAL A 104 43.48 -25.39 -8.06
CA VAL A 104 44.76 -25.77 -7.45
C VAL A 104 45.41 -24.50 -6.88
N GLU A 105 45.54 -24.50 -5.56
CA GLU A 105 46.37 -23.64 -4.69
C GLU A 105 45.98 -22.17 -4.46
N GLY A 106 45.58 -21.88 -3.22
CA GLY A 106 45.65 -20.53 -2.66
C GLY A 106 44.69 -20.26 -1.50
N GLU A 107 44.96 -20.80 -0.32
CA GLU A 107 44.35 -20.34 0.93
C GLU A 107 44.69 -18.86 1.18
N ASN A 108 43.74 -18.17 1.84
CA ASN A 108 43.80 -16.82 2.42
C ASN A 108 43.31 -15.65 1.53
N ASN A 109 41.99 -15.45 1.54
CA ASN A 109 41.36 -14.16 1.88
C ASN A 109 39.82 -14.33 1.94
N LYS A 110 39.32 -14.90 3.04
CA LYS A 110 37.90 -14.82 3.43
C LYS A 110 37.74 -13.79 4.55
N GLU A 111 38.14 -12.56 4.30
CA GLU A 111 37.81 -11.42 5.17
C GLU A 111 37.33 -10.26 4.29
N GLY A 112 36.02 -10.02 4.29
CA GLY A 112 35.43 -8.79 3.76
C GLY A 112 34.18 -8.98 2.91
N ALA A 113 33.04 -9.27 3.55
CA ALA A 113 31.74 -8.70 3.16
C ALA A 113 30.62 -9.11 4.15
N THR A 114 30.89 -9.06 5.45
CA THR A 114 29.79 -8.91 6.40
C THR A 114 29.28 -7.47 6.33
N THR A 115 28.02 -7.34 5.92
CA THR A 115 27.05 -6.39 6.51
C THR A 115 27.00 -4.94 5.98
N SER A 116 26.98 -4.72 4.67
CA SER A 116 26.22 -3.60 4.12
C SER A 116 24.92 -4.14 3.52
N ALA A 117 23.76 -3.75 4.09
CA ALA A 117 22.48 -4.12 3.51
C ALA A 117 22.46 -3.75 2.02
N ASN A 118 22.11 -4.70 1.15
CA ASN A 118 22.05 -4.44 -0.28
C ASN A 118 21.09 -3.26 -0.52
N ARG A 119 21.39 -2.38 -1.48
CA ARG A 119 20.55 -1.23 -1.87
C ARG A 119 19.07 -1.61 -1.97
N TYR A 120 18.79 -2.81 -2.51
CA TYR A 120 17.44 -3.37 -2.56
C TYR A 120 16.80 -3.54 -1.18
N GLN A 121 17.50 -4.12 -0.20
CA GLN A 121 17.02 -4.29 1.18
C GLN A 121 16.77 -2.94 1.87
N ILE A 122 17.64 -1.95 1.63
CA ILE A 122 17.45 -0.59 2.17
C ILE A 122 16.20 0.05 1.58
N LEU A 123 16.01 -0.04 0.25
CA LEU A 123 14.83 0.50 -0.42
C LEU A 123 13.55 -0.22 0.01
N GLN A 124 13.58 -1.54 0.21
CA GLN A 124 12.46 -2.30 0.78
C GLN A 124 12.10 -1.81 2.18
N HIS A 125 13.12 -1.60 3.04
CA HIS A 125 12.90 -1.05 4.38
C HIS A 125 12.29 0.35 4.32
N ILE A 126 12.84 1.25 3.49
CA ILE A 126 12.28 2.60 3.28
C ILE A 126 10.84 2.51 2.82
N TYR A 127 10.53 1.65 1.83
CA TYR A 127 9.19 1.47 1.30
C TYR A 127 8.19 1.07 2.38
N THR A 128 8.49 0.00 3.13
CA THR A 128 7.62 -0.50 4.19
C THR A 128 7.44 0.53 5.30
N ARG A 129 8.51 1.20 5.74
CA ARG A 129 8.45 2.19 6.82
C ARG A 129 7.71 3.47 6.43
N CYS A 130 7.94 3.98 5.22
CA CYS A 130 7.18 5.11 4.69
C CYS A 130 5.70 4.79 4.61
N GLN A 131 5.36 3.58 4.18
CA GLN A 131 3.99 3.12 4.11
C GLN A 131 3.33 3.03 5.50
N GLU A 132 4.03 2.47 6.49
CA GLU A 132 3.55 2.44 7.88
C GLU A 132 3.32 3.84 8.46
N GLU A 133 4.19 4.82 8.18
CA GLU A 133 3.97 6.20 8.65
C GLU A 133 2.79 6.87 7.96
N VAL A 134 2.57 6.64 6.66
CA VAL A 134 1.40 7.15 5.94
C VAL A 134 0.12 6.51 6.48
N GLU A 135 0.16 5.21 6.79
CA GLU A 135 -0.98 4.47 7.35
C GLU A 135 -1.46 5.00 8.71
N LYS A 136 -0.61 5.69 9.47
CA LYS A 136 -1.02 6.33 10.74
C LYS A 136 -1.93 7.54 10.55
N THR A 137 -1.94 8.12 9.36
CA THR A 137 -2.67 9.36 9.06
C THR A 137 -4.01 9.14 8.38
N ILE A 138 -4.26 7.92 7.90
CA ILE A 138 -5.50 7.54 7.22
C ILE A 138 -6.46 6.83 8.19
N ASN A 139 -7.73 6.66 7.78
CA ASN A 139 -8.71 5.94 8.57
C ASN A 139 -8.19 4.51 8.89
N PRO A 140 -8.33 4.02 10.14
CA PRO A 140 -7.83 2.71 10.55
C PRO A 140 -8.35 1.54 9.71
N GLY A 141 -9.60 1.61 9.23
CA GLY A 141 -10.18 0.63 8.31
C GLY A 141 -9.47 0.61 6.96
N THR A 142 -9.18 1.78 6.39
CA THR A 142 -8.43 1.90 5.13
C THR A 142 -6.99 1.44 5.28
N ALA A 143 -6.33 1.77 6.40
CA ALA A 143 -5.00 1.26 6.71
C ALA A 143 -4.97 -0.27 6.82
N LEU A 144 -5.96 -0.85 7.51
CA LEU A 144 -6.10 -2.30 7.62
C LEU A 144 -6.32 -2.93 6.23
N LEU A 145 -7.26 -2.43 5.44
CA LEU A 145 -7.52 -2.96 4.10
C LEU A 145 -6.26 -2.92 3.22
N ASN A 146 -5.57 -1.79 3.19
CA ASN A 146 -4.33 -1.63 2.43
C ASN A 146 -3.25 -2.61 2.88
N LYS A 147 -3.15 -2.86 4.19
CA LYS A 147 -2.20 -3.84 4.76
C LYS A 147 -2.54 -5.28 4.36
N LEU A 148 -3.81 -5.64 4.40
CA LEU A 148 -4.28 -6.98 4.03
C LEU A 148 -4.09 -7.26 2.53
N LEU A 149 -4.37 -6.27 1.68
CA LEU A 149 -4.19 -6.40 0.22
C LEU A 149 -2.73 -6.57 -0.23
N ARG A 150 -1.76 -6.25 0.63
CA ARG A 150 -0.32 -6.45 0.38
C ARG A 150 0.23 -7.70 1.07
N THR A 151 -0.57 -8.35 1.91
CA THR A 151 -0.15 -9.53 2.65
C THR A 151 -0.57 -10.76 1.86
N ASP A 152 0.36 -11.31 1.07
CA ASP A 152 0.08 -12.47 0.22
C ASP A 152 -0.15 -13.76 1.01
N VAL A 153 0.45 -13.87 2.21
CA VAL A 153 0.39 -15.09 3.02
C VAL A 153 -0.88 -15.12 3.88
N ASP A 154 -1.75 -16.09 3.58
CA ASP A 154 -3.06 -16.27 4.23
C ASP A 154 -2.97 -16.34 5.77
N SER A 155 -2.02 -17.09 6.31
CA SER A 155 -1.86 -17.24 7.76
C SER A 155 -1.48 -15.92 8.44
N ILE A 156 -0.66 -15.10 7.78
CA ILE A 156 -0.28 -13.78 8.28
C ILE A 156 -1.49 -12.84 8.19
N ARG A 157 -2.25 -12.91 7.09
CA ARG A 157 -3.46 -12.11 6.89
C ARG A 157 -4.53 -12.42 7.94
N THR A 158 -4.77 -13.69 8.23
CA THR A 158 -5.65 -14.13 9.32
C THR A 158 -5.18 -13.63 10.68
N ASN A 159 -3.88 -13.69 10.97
CA ASN A 159 -3.35 -13.15 12.23
C ASN A 159 -3.53 -11.63 12.34
N GLN A 160 -3.36 -10.90 11.24
CA GLN A 160 -3.66 -9.46 11.20
C GLN A 160 -5.14 -9.21 11.44
N LEU A 161 -6.05 -9.91 10.74
CA LEU A 161 -7.49 -9.79 10.96
C LEU A 161 -7.88 -10.04 12.42
N ASN A 162 -7.35 -11.10 13.03
CA ASN A 162 -7.57 -11.40 14.45
C ASN A 162 -7.08 -10.26 15.34
N HIS A 163 -5.89 -9.72 15.07
CA HIS A 163 -5.33 -8.63 15.86
C HIS A 163 -6.13 -7.33 15.76
N TYR A 164 -6.62 -6.98 14.57
CA TYR A 164 -7.25 -5.67 14.34
C TYR A 164 -8.77 -5.67 14.56
N LEU A 165 -9.47 -6.73 14.15
CA LEU A 165 -10.94 -6.78 14.15
C LEU A 165 -11.54 -7.40 15.42
N LEU A 166 -10.73 -8.12 16.20
CA LEU A 166 -11.19 -8.75 17.43
C LEU A 166 -10.65 -8.00 18.66
N PRO A 167 -11.38 -8.03 19.79
CA PRO A 167 -10.85 -7.59 21.06
C PRO A 167 -9.61 -8.41 21.46
N PRO A 168 -8.61 -7.78 22.09
CA PRO A 168 -7.44 -8.51 22.57
C PRO A 168 -7.84 -9.58 23.60
N PRO A 169 -7.19 -10.76 23.60
CA PRO A 169 -7.52 -11.82 24.53
C PRO A 169 -7.25 -11.37 25.97
N SER A 170 -8.23 -11.58 26.84
CA SER A 170 -8.15 -11.21 28.27
C SER A 170 -7.31 -12.19 29.12
N THR A 171 -6.85 -13.28 28.52
CA THR A 171 -6.08 -14.34 29.16
C THR A 171 -4.86 -14.72 28.33
N ILE A 172 -3.69 -14.77 28.96
CA ILE A 172 -2.47 -15.34 28.36
C ILE A 172 -2.11 -16.60 29.15
N LYS A 173 -1.87 -17.71 28.45
CA LYS A 173 -1.30 -18.92 29.05
C LYS A 173 0.21 -18.75 29.16
N SER A 174 0.72 -18.71 30.38
CA SER A 174 2.17 -18.74 30.65
C SER A 174 2.76 -20.07 30.17
N PRO A 175 4.06 -20.15 29.82
CA PRO A 175 4.76 -21.41 29.52
C PRO A 175 4.61 -22.47 30.62
N ASP A 176 4.36 -22.03 31.87
CA ASP A 176 4.10 -22.90 33.03
C ASP A 176 2.64 -23.41 33.12
N GLY A 177 1.82 -23.20 32.08
CA GLY A 177 0.42 -23.64 32.03
C GLY A 177 -0.54 -22.84 32.93
N LYS A 178 -0.05 -21.82 33.65
CA LYS A 178 -0.88 -20.92 34.45
C LYS A 178 -1.54 -19.88 33.55
N GLU A 179 -2.87 -19.76 33.67
CA GLU A 179 -3.63 -18.67 33.04
C GLU A 179 -3.41 -17.38 33.80
N ILE A 180 -2.78 -16.41 33.15
CA ILE A 180 -2.66 -15.05 33.65
C ILE A 180 -3.83 -14.26 33.06
N THR A 181 -4.80 -13.93 33.90
CA THR A 181 -5.83 -12.94 33.57
C THR A 181 -5.17 -11.57 33.53
N LEU A 182 -5.09 -10.99 32.33
CA LEU A 182 -4.64 -9.61 32.19
C LEU A 182 -5.73 -8.73 32.81
N SER A 183 -5.43 -8.11 33.94
CA SER A 183 -6.36 -7.20 34.62
C SER A 183 -6.85 -6.17 33.62
N ALA A 184 -8.18 -6.06 33.51
CA ALA A 184 -8.93 -5.26 32.55
C ALA A 184 -8.43 -3.81 32.41
N ASN A 185 -7.39 -3.58 31.60
CA ASN A 185 -7.02 -2.24 31.16
C ASN A 185 -7.75 -1.92 29.85
N SER A 186 -8.98 -1.45 30.05
CA SER A 186 -9.55 -0.24 29.42
C SER A 186 -9.75 -0.16 27.90
N ASN A 187 -9.63 -1.22 27.11
CA ASN A 187 -10.30 -1.26 25.80
C ASN A 187 -10.59 -2.71 25.37
N LYS A 188 -11.80 -3.19 25.70
CA LYS A 188 -12.41 -4.37 25.05
C LYS A 188 -12.78 -4.10 23.57
N LYS A 189 -12.31 -2.99 23.02
CA LYS A 189 -12.64 -2.53 21.70
C LYS A 189 -11.57 -3.04 20.74
N SER A 190 -12.00 -3.57 19.61
CA SER A 190 -11.12 -3.88 18.49
C SER A 190 -10.34 -2.63 18.08
N LEU A 191 -9.13 -2.82 17.53
CA LEU A 191 -8.31 -1.70 17.04
C LEU A 191 -8.99 -1.01 15.85
N VAL A 192 -9.77 -1.76 15.09
CA VAL A 192 -10.59 -1.26 13.97
C VAL A 192 -12.02 -1.75 14.18
N SER A 193 -13.00 -0.84 14.10
CA SER A 193 -14.40 -1.24 14.18
C SER A 193 -14.82 -1.98 12.90
N HIS A 194 -15.78 -2.91 13.02
CA HIS A 194 -16.28 -3.64 11.84
C HIS A 194 -16.88 -2.67 10.82
N THR A 195 -17.60 -1.64 11.28
CA THR A 195 -18.15 -0.57 10.43
C THR A 195 -17.08 0.19 9.66
N ASP A 196 -16.02 0.67 10.33
CA ASP A 196 -14.92 1.39 9.66
C ASP A 196 -14.25 0.52 8.58
N PHE A 197 -14.13 -0.78 8.83
CA PHE A 197 -13.56 -1.71 7.87
C PHE A 197 -14.50 -1.97 6.68
N CYS A 198 -15.81 -2.12 6.90
CA CYS A 198 -16.81 -2.20 5.84
C CYS A 198 -16.83 -0.94 4.97
N ASP A 199 -16.78 0.23 5.58
CA ASP A 199 -16.72 1.52 4.88
C ASP A 199 -15.45 1.61 4.02
N ALA A 200 -14.30 1.18 4.56
CA ALA A 200 -13.05 1.13 3.82
C ALA A 200 -13.13 0.21 2.59
N ILE A 201 -13.76 -0.96 2.71
CA ILE A 201 -14.02 -1.87 1.59
C ILE A 201 -14.89 -1.19 0.54
N GLY A 202 -15.98 -0.55 0.97
CA GLY A 202 -16.89 0.17 0.08
C GLY A 202 -16.20 1.30 -0.68
N ILE A 203 -15.43 2.13 0.01
CA ILE A 203 -14.64 3.22 -0.58
C ILE A 203 -13.61 2.67 -1.58
N GLY A 204 -12.89 1.60 -1.22
CA GLY A 204 -11.91 0.97 -2.10
C GLY A 204 -12.52 0.49 -3.42
N ILE A 205 -13.69 -0.15 -3.35
CA ILE A 205 -14.42 -0.62 -4.54
C ILE A 205 -14.91 0.56 -5.40
N LYS A 206 -15.46 1.61 -4.78
CA LYS A 206 -15.85 2.83 -5.51
C LYS A 206 -14.67 3.46 -6.24
N GLN A 207 -13.51 3.55 -5.58
CA GLN A 207 -12.29 4.09 -6.19
C GLN A 207 -11.84 3.28 -7.41
N ILE A 208 -11.85 1.94 -7.30
CA ILE A 208 -11.49 1.05 -8.43
C ILE A 208 -12.45 1.28 -9.61
N ARG A 209 -13.76 1.32 -9.36
CA ARG A 209 -14.78 1.54 -10.41
C ARG A 209 -14.72 2.93 -11.02
N SER A 210 -14.42 3.94 -10.21
CA SER A 210 -14.22 5.31 -10.68
C SER A 210 -13.03 5.41 -11.64
N VAL A 211 -11.90 4.78 -11.30
CA VAL A 211 -10.71 4.72 -12.16
C VAL A 211 -11.03 3.94 -13.45
N GLU A 212 -11.68 2.78 -13.36
CA GLU A 212 -12.12 1.99 -14.52
C GLU A 212 -12.98 2.82 -15.49
N LYS A 213 -13.98 3.53 -14.98
CA LYS A 213 -14.91 4.36 -15.78
C LYS A 213 -14.24 5.59 -16.38
N SER A 214 -13.27 6.18 -15.67
CA SER A 214 -12.53 7.35 -16.16
C SER A 214 -11.60 7.03 -17.34
N GLY A 215 -11.26 5.76 -17.55
CA GLY A 215 -10.26 5.34 -18.55
C GLY A 215 -8.85 5.86 -18.27
N ALA A 216 -8.62 6.48 -17.11
CA ALA A 216 -7.31 6.96 -16.70
C ALA A 216 -6.51 5.77 -16.14
N THR A 217 -5.35 5.49 -16.76
CA THR A 217 -4.37 4.41 -16.47
C THR A 217 -4.61 3.06 -17.15
N ASN A 218 -3.56 2.24 -17.24
CA ASN A 218 -3.53 0.87 -17.78
C ASN A 218 -4.44 -0.14 -17.02
N VAL A 219 -5.34 0.33 -16.16
CA VAL A 219 -6.33 -0.49 -15.47
C VAL A 219 -7.44 -0.80 -16.46
N ASN A 220 -7.26 -1.89 -17.21
CA ASN A 220 -8.33 -2.47 -18.00
C ASN A 220 -9.40 -3.09 -17.07
N ALA A 221 -10.56 -3.43 -17.65
CA ALA A 221 -11.67 -4.06 -16.90
C ALA A 221 -11.23 -5.34 -16.16
N GLU A 222 -10.22 -6.05 -16.69
CA GLU A 222 -9.65 -7.26 -16.08
C GLU A 222 -8.88 -6.95 -14.78
N ILE A 223 -7.98 -5.95 -14.79
CA ILE A 223 -7.25 -5.53 -13.59
C ILE A 223 -8.21 -4.98 -12.55
N ALA A 224 -9.21 -4.19 -12.95
CA ALA A 224 -10.25 -3.70 -12.05
C ALA A 224 -11.02 -4.87 -11.41
N ALA A 225 -11.44 -5.86 -12.19
CA ALA A 225 -12.12 -7.05 -11.69
C ALA A 225 -11.24 -7.85 -10.72
N ASN A 226 -9.96 -8.02 -11.02
CA ASN A 226 -9.00 -8.71 -10.15
C ASN A 226 -8.82 -7.98 -8.81
N LEU A 227 -8.73 -6.64 -8.82
CA LEU A 227 -8.64 -5.85 -7.58
C LEU A 227 -9.91 -5.95 -6.73
N VAL A 228 -11.09 -5.89 -7.34
CA VAL A 228 -12.37 -6.08 -6.64
C VAL A 228 -12.44 -7.49 -6.04
N GLU A 229 -11.97 -8.51 -6.75
CA GLU A 229 -11.94 -9.88 -6.25
C GLU A 229 -10.95 -10.06 -5.09
N SER A 230 -9.78 -9.40 -5.13
CA SER A 230 -8.86 -9.39 -3.99
C SER A 230 -9.50 -8.76 -2.75
N ILE A 231 -10.23 -7.66 -2.90
CA ILE A 231 -10.99 -7.05 -1.80
C ILE A 231 -12.09 -7.99 -1.30
N ARG A 232 -12.78 -8.69 -2.21
CA ARG A 232 -13.81 -9.69 -1.84
C ARG A 232 -13.23 -10.82 -1.03
N LYS A 233 -12.06 -11.37 -1.40
CA LYS A 233 -11.38 -12.42 -0.63
C LYS A 233 -11.05 -11.95 0.79
N VAL A 234 -10.51 -10.74 0.93
CA VAL A 234 -10.24 -10.12 2.23
C VAL A 234 -11.53 -9.99 3.07
N ALA A 235 -12.64 -9.58 2.46
CA ALA A 235 -13.93 -9.49 3.15
C ALA A 235 -14.46 -10.86 3.61
N ILE A 236 -14.29 -11.90 2.79
CA ILE A 236 -14.67 -13.27 3.14
C ILE A 236 -13.85 -13.77 4.34
N GLU A 237 -12.54 -13.56 4.33
CA GLU A 237 -11.67 -13.95 5.45
C GLU A 237 -11.99 -13.18 6.72
N ALA A 238 -12.26 -11.88 6.62
CA ALA A 238 -12.71 -11.08 7.75
C ALA A 238 -14.01 -11.62 8.34
N ARG A 239 -14.98 -11.99 7.49
CA ARG A 239 -16.22 -12.64 7.93
C ARG A 239 -15.94 -13.96 8.67
N PHE A 240 -15.02 -14.79 8.17
CA PHE A 240 -14.64 -16.02 8.85
C PHE A 240 -14.05 -15.75 10.23
N VAL A 241 -13.09 -14.82 10.34
CA VAL A 241 -12.46 -14.46 11.62
C VAL A 241 -13.47 -13.90 12.64
N ILE A 242 -14.39 -13.03 12.19
CA ILE A 242 -15.46 -12.50 13.05
C ILE A 242 -16.40 -13.64 13.48
N GLY A 243 -16.78 -14.53 12.55
CA GLY A 243 -17.66 -15.67 12.82
C GLY A 243 -17.05 -16.73 13.74
N GLU A 244 -15.75 -16.96 13.66
CA GLU A 244 -15.03 -17.84 14.59
C GLU A 244 -15.01 -17.28 16.01
N HIS A 245 -14.91 -15.95 16.16
CA HIS A 245 -14.85 -15.32 17.47
C HIS A 245 -16.22 -15.13 18.13
N TYR A 246 -17.19 -14.56 17.42
CA TYR A 246 -18.50 -14.18 17.96
C TYR A 246 -19.57 -15.26 17.71
N GLY A 247 -19.32 -16.20 16.80
CA GLY A 247 -20.26 -17.20 16.33
C GLY A 247 -20.89 -16.82 14.99
N GLY A 248 -21.16 -17.82 14.14
CA GLY A 248 -21.62 -17.60 12.77
C GLY A 248 -22.99 -16.92 12.62
N ASN A 249 -23.83 -16.94 13.66
CA ASN A 249 -25.14 -16.27 13.70
C ASN A 249 -25.17 -15.10 14.69
N SER A 250 -23.99 -14.56 15.04
CA SER A 250 -23.89 -13.40 15.93
C SER A 250 -24.38 -12.13 15.25
N THR A 251 -24.75 -11.15 16.08
CA THR A 251 -25.13 -9.81 15.62
C THR A 251 -24.04 -9.13 14.81
N GLU A 252 -22.78 -9.38 15.17
CA GLU A 252 -21.58 -8.82 14.56
C GLU A 252 -21.41 -9.35 13.14
N VAL A 253 -21.59 -10.67 12.92
CA VAL A 253 -21.53 -11.27 11.58
C VAL A 253 -22.67 -10.76 10.71
N ILE A 254 -23.89 -10.71 11.24
CA ILE A 254 -25.08 -10.25 10.49
C ILE A 254 -24.89 -8.79 10.07
N GLN A 255 -24.49 -7.90 10.98
CA GLN A 255 -24.24 -6.50 10.65
C GLN A 255 -23.11 -6.33 9.63
N PHE A 256 -22.06 -7.14 9.72
CA PHE A 256 -20.96 -7.14 8.77
C PHE A 256 -21.43 -7.56 7.36
N GLU A 257 -22.27 -8.59 7.27
CA GLU A 257 -22.88 -9.04 6.01
C GLU A 257 -23.81 -8.00 5.42
N GLU A 258 -24.76 -7.48 6.21
CA GLU A 258 -25.72 -6.45 5.78
C GLU A 258 -25.01 -5.19 5.27
N SER A 259 -23.89 -4.82 5.88
CA SER A 259 -23.09 -3.66 5.47
C SER A 259 -22.38 -3.88 4.13
N LEU A 260 -21.95 -5.11 3.83
CA LEU A 260 -21.19 -5.45 2.61
C LEU A 260 -22.05 -5.99 1.46
N GLU A 261 -23.28 -6.44 1.74
CA GLU A 261 -24.22 -6.88 0.72
C GLU A 261 -24.43 -5.85 -0.40
N PRO A 262 -24.73 -4.57 -0.14
CA PRO A 262 -24.91 -3.59 -1.20
C PRO A 262 -23.62 -3.32 -2.00
N VAL A 263 -22.45 -3.59 -1.41
CA VAL A 263 -21.14 -3.38 -2.02
C VAL A 263 -20.83 -4.45 -3.07
N PHE A 264 -21.06 -5.73 -2.72
CA PHE A 264 -20.73 -6.87 -3.61
C PHE A 264 -21.91 -7.41 -4.41
N ARG A 265 -23.15 -7.11 -3.99
CA ARG A 265 -24.40 -7.52 -4.64
C ARG A 265 -25.31 -6.31 -4.85
N PRO A 266 -24.89 -5.33 -5.66
CA PRO A 266 -25.73 -4.19 -5.99
C PRO A 266 -27.01 -4.66 -6.70
N THR A 267 -28.17 -4.26 -6.19
CA THR A 267 -29.50 -4.67 -6.68
C THR A 267 -29.98 -3.83 -7.86
N THR A 268 -29.33 -2.70 -8.12
CA THR A 268 -29.71 -1.75 -9.18
C THR A 268 -28.50 -1.34 -10.01
N PRO A 269 -28.67 -1.11 -11.33
CA PRO A 269 -27.59 -0.59 -12.21
C PRO A 269 -27.06 0.78 -11.77
N ASP A 270 -27.89 1.56 -11.08
CA ASP A 270 -27.56 2.90 -10.57
C ASP A 270 -26.83 2.86 -9.21
N SER A 271 -26.44 1.67 -8.74
CA SER A 271 -25.72 1.55 -7.47
C SER A 271 -24.40 2.32 -7.51
N PRO A 272 -24.05 3.07 -6.45
CA PRO A 272 -22.78 3.79 -6.35
C PRO A 272 -21.57 2.85 -6.50
N TYR A 273 -21.71 1.57 -6.15
CA TYR A 273 -20.67 0.55 -6.26
C TYR A 273 -20.53 -0.03 -7.67
N ILE A 274 -21.48 0.25 -8.57
CA ILE A 274 -21.35 -0.01 -10.02
C ILE A 274 -20.84 1.25 -10.71
N GLN A 275 -21.39 2.41 -10.34
CA GLN A 275 -21.09 3.69 -11.00
C GLN A 275 -19.75 4.31 -10.59
N GLY A 276 -19.19 3.90 -9.45
CA GLY A 276 -17.98 4.48 -8.86
C GLY A 276 -18.22 5.85 -8.23
N GLU A 277 -19.43 6.10 -7.72
CA GLU A 277 -19.91 7.36 -7.12
C GLU A 277 -19.95 7.31 -5.59
#